data_AF-A0A2V5X9W1-F1
#
_entry.id   AF-A0A2V5X9W1-F1
#
_cell.length_a   1.000
_cell.length_b   1.000
_cell.length_c   1.000
_cell.angle_alpha   90.00
_cell.angle_beta   90.00
_cell.angle_gamma   90.00
#
_symmetry.space_group_name_H-M   'P 1'
#
loop_
_entity.id
_entity.type
_entity.pdbx_description
1 polymer ?
#
loop_
_entity_poly.entity_id
_entity_poly.type
_entity_poly.pdbx_seq_one_letter_code
_entity_poly.pdbx_strand_id
1 'polypeptide(L)'
;MLKPTPKIIGELRGWFPPSRLVGWKYELDGDRARAVQAAERQIALNRTNACVVNGAAYGDGFGLVTGAGKCEHVPDTRSLYRALAGWMAC
;
A
#
# COMPACT_ATOMS: atom_id res chain seq x y z
N MET A 1 -29.36 -8.43 2.50
CA MET A 1 -28.65 -7.15 2.27
C MET A 1 -27.23 -7.28 2.74
N LEU A 2 -26.25 -6.83 1.95
CA LEU A 2 -24.85 -6.76 2.36
C LEU A 2 -24.64 -5.51 3.24
N LYS A 3 -23.87 -5.66 4.32
CA LYS A 3 -23.44 -4.54 5.16
C LYS A 3 -21.91 -4.39 5.01
N PRO A 4 -21.39 -3.17 4.83
CA PRO A 4 -19.94 -2.97 4.77
C PRO A 4 -19.28 -3.44 6.05
N THR A 5 -18.27 -4.31 5.93
CA THR A 5 -17.42 -4.67 7.07
C THR A 5 -16.51 -3.48 7.40
N PRO A 6 -16.50 -2.99 8.65
CA PRO A 6 -15.56 -1.95 9.07
C PRO A 6 -14.12 -2.36 8.78
N LYS A 7 -13.35 -1.44 8.21
CA LYS A 7 -11.95 -1.70 7.84
C LYS A 7 -11.05 -1.47 9.04
N ILE A 8 -10.49 -2.56 9.59
CA ILE A 8 -9.60 -2.53 10.77
C ILE A 8 -8.37 -1.63 10.57
N ILE A 9 -7.88 -1.50 9.32
CA ILE A 9 -6.67 -0.72 9.00
C ILE A 9 -6.73 0.75 9.47
N GLY A 10 -7.92 1.36 9.56
CA GLY A 10 -8.08 2.73 10.06
C GLY A 10 -7.81 2.88 11.56
N GLU A 11 -7.97 1.79 12.31
CA GLU A 11 -7.78 1.74 13.77
C GLU A 11 -6.34 1.36 14.16
N LEU A 12 -5.61 0.67 13.26
CA LEU A 12 -4.28 0.12 13.55
C LEU A 12 -3.27 1.17 14.03
N ARG A 13 -3.34 2.41 13.53
CA ARG A 13 -2.47 3.48 14.02
C ARG A 13 -2.74 3.82 15.49
N GLY A 14 -4.00 3.77 15.92
CA GLY A 14 -4.36 3.98 17.33
C GLY A 14 -3.90 2.83 18.21
N TRP A 15 -4.02 1.59 17.73
CA TRP A 15 -3.64 0.40 18.49
C TRP A 15 -2.12 0.19 18.57
N PHE A 16 -1.39 0.59 17.54
CA PHE A 16 0.07 0.41 17.46
C PHE A 16 0.79 1.71 17.03
N PRO A 17 0.81 2.74 17.88
CA PRO A 17 1.31 4.07 17.51
C PRO A 17 2.76 4.11 16.95
N PRO A 18 3.75 3.40 17.52
CA PRO A 18 5.13 3.47 17.03
C PRO A 18 5.42 2.52 15.86
N SER A 19 4.47 1.67 15.47
CA SER A 19 4.71 0.64 14.47
C SER A 19 4.81 1.20 13.04
N ARG A 20 5.61 0.52 12.21
CA ARG A 20 5.57 0.71 10.76
C ARG A 20 4.38 -0.08 10.19
N LEU A 21 3.38 0.63 9.68
CA LEU A 21 2.19 0.04 9.08
C LEU A 21 2.29 0.07 7.56
N VAL A 22 2.16 -1.08 6.92
CA VAL A 22 2.16 -1.23 5.46
C VAL A 22 0.83 -1.82 5.00
N GLY A 23 0.08 -1.06 4.22
CA GLY A 23 -1.15 -1.53 3.60
C GLY A 23 -0.90 -2.26 2.28
N TRP A 24 -1.91 -2.97 1.80
CA TRP A 24 -1.95 -3.54 0.45
C TRP A 24 -3.15 -2.99 -0.31
N LYS A 25 -2.97 -2.75 -1.61
CA LYS A 25 -3.99 -2.19 -2.49
C LYS A 25 -3.98 -2.93 -3.82
N TYR A 26 -5.01 -3.74 -4.04
CA TYR A 26 -5.19 -4.47 -5.29
C TYR A 26 -6.19 -3.72 -6.17
N GLU A 27 -5.78 -3.35 -7.39
CA GLU A 27 -6.61 -2.59 -8.34
C GLU A 27 -6.66 -3.32 -9.70
N LEU A 28 -7.88 -3.59 -10.17
CA LEU A 28 -8.14 -4.27 -11.43
C LEU A 28 -8.40 -3.29 -12.57
N ASP A 29 -9.16 -2.23 -12.29
CA ASP A 29 -9.67 -1.30 -13.29
C ASP A 29 -8.89 0.01 -13.30
N GLY A 30 -8.73 0.58 -14.50
CA GLY A 30 -8.05 1.86 -14.71
C GLY A 30 -6.59 1.70 -15.12
N ASP A 31 -5.78 2.70 -14.77
CA ASP A 31 -4.36 2.78 -15.15
C ASP A 31 -3.46 2.81 -13.91
N ARG A 32 -2.15 2.70 -14.17
CA ARG A 32 -1.12 2.65 -13.13
C ARG A 32 -1.13 3.90 -12.25
N ALA A 33 -1.40 5.06 -12.82
CA ALA A 33 -1.43 6.32 -12.07
C ALA A 33 -2.61 6.34 -11.09
N ARG A 34 -3.79 5.88 -11.51
CA ARG A 34 -4.97 5.75 -10.64
C ARG A 34 -4.75 4.72 -9.55
N ALA A 35 -4.09 3.60 -9.85
CA ALA A 35 -3.73 2.59 -8.86
C ALA A 35 -2.78 3.18 -7.79
N VAL A 36 -1.73 3.90 -8.20
CA VAL A 36 -0.81 4.57 -7.28
C VAL A 36 -1.54 5.62 -6.44
N GLN A 37 -2.39 6.47 -7.04
CA GLN A 37 -3.19 7.43 -6.27
C GLN A 37 -4.13 6.75 -5.27
N ALA A 38 -4.67 5.56 -5.58
CA ALA A 38 -5.51 4.82 -4.66
C ALA A 38 -4.72 4.34 -3.43
N ALA A 39 -3.45 3.97 -3.63
CA ALA A 39 -2.53 3.65 -2.54
C ALA A 39 -2.14 4.88 -1.70
N GLU A 40 -1.86 6.04 -2.34
CA GLU A 40 -1.62 7.30 -1.63
C GLU A 40 -2.83 7.72 -0.78
N ARG A 41 -4.05 7.62 -1.33
CA ARG A 41 -5.28 7.87 -0.58
C ARG A 41 -5.43 6.92 0.61
N GLN A 42 -5.13 5.63 0.43
CA GLN A 42 -5.16 4.66 1.53
C GLN A 42 -4.19 5.02 2.65
N ILE A 43 -2.97 5.46 2.32
CA ILE A 43 -1.96 5.91 3.28
C ILE A 43 -2.50 7.11 4.08
N ALA A 44 -3.01 8.12 3.39
CA ALA A 44 -3.53 9.33 4.03
C ALA A 44 -4.73 9.03 4.95
N LEU A 45 -5.71 8.26 4.47
CA LEU A 45 -6.93 7.93 5.22
C LEU A 45 -6.65 7.10 6.48
N ASN A 46 -5.72 6.16 6.41
CA ASN A 46 -5.47 5.21 7.49
C ASN A 46 -4.22 5.52 8.32
N ARG A 47 -3.49 6.60 7.98
CA ARG A 47 -2.25 7.02 8.66
C ARG A 47 -1.22 5.87 8.72
N THR A 48 -1.16 5.07 7.65
CA THR A 48 -0.12 4.04 7.49
C THR A 48 1.17 4.69 6.98
N ASN A 49 2.28 3.97 7.02
CA ASN A 49 3.57 4.49 6.57
C ASN A 49 3.79 4.24 5.08
N ALA A 50 3.31 3.09 4.57
CA ALA A 50 3.42 2.72 3.17
C ALA A 50 2.21 1.93 2.69
N CYS A 51 2.15 1.70 1.39
CA CYS A 51 1.19 0.83 0.73
C CYS A 51 1.84 0.13 -0.46
N VAL A 52 1.69 -1.20 -0.53
CA VAL A 52 2.02 -1.98 -1.72
C VAL A 52 0.80 -1.96 -2.65
N VAL A 53 0.97 -1.50 -3.89
CA VAL A 53 -0.05 -1.55 -4.93
C VAL A 53 0.30 -2.58 -6.00
N ASN A 54 -0.69 -3.35 -6.43
CA ASN A 54 -0.59 -4.33 -7.51
C ASN A 54 -1.95 -4.59 -8.17
N GLY A 55 -1.98 -5.46 -9.18
CA GLY A 55 -3.18 -5.81 -9.93
C GLY A 55 -3.13 -5.31 -11.37
N ALA A 56 -4.14 -5.68 -12.16
CA ALA A 56 -4.16 -5.42 -13.60
C ALA A 56 -4.02 -3.93 -13.95
N ALA A 57 -4.60 -3.02 -13.15
CA ALA A 57 -4.47 -1.59 -13.36
C ALA A 57 -3.03 -1.08 -13.14
N TYR A 58 -2.27 -1.70 -12.23
CA TYR A 58 -0.88 -1.33 -11.97
C TYR A 58 0.09 -1.87 -13.02
N GLY A 59 -0.23 -3.05 -13.56
CA GLY A 59 0.63 -3.84 -14.43
C GLY A 59 1.49 -4.85 -13.66
N ASP A 60 2.44 -5.46 -14.35
CA ASP A 60 3.34 -6.46 -13.77
C ASP A 60 4.15 -5.89 -12.61
N GLY A 61 4.42 -6.74 -11.62
CA GLY A 61 5.14 -6.38 -10.39
C GLY A 61 4.29 -5.61 -9.38
N PHE A 62 4.97 -4.76 -8.60
CA PHE A 62 4.42 -4.05 -7.45
C PHE A 62 4.88 -2.59 -7.44
N GLY A 63 4.09 -1.73 -6.83
CA GLY A 63 4.48 -0.38 -6.44
C GLY A 63 4.57 -0.27 -4.94
N LEU A 64 5.74 0.04 -4.41
CA LEU A 64 5.90 0.40 -3.00
C LEU A 64 5.73 1.92 -2.86
N VAL A 65 4.54 2.33 -2.41
CA VAL A 65 4.19 3.73 -2.20
C VAL A 65 4.48 4.11 -0.76
N THR A 66 5.26 5.19 -0.56
CA THR A 66 5.66 5.69 0.77
C THR A 66 5.17 7.10 1.06
N GLY A 67 4.43 7.70 0.12
CA GLY A 67 3.88 9.04 0.22
C GLY A 67 3.48 9.57 -1.17
N ALA A 68 2.90 10.76 -1.21
CA ALA A 68 2.50 11.39 -2.47
C ALA A 68 3.68 11.53 -3.43
N GLY A 69 3.52 11.03 -4.66
CA GLY A 69 4.55 11.02 -5.70
C GLY A 69 5.73 10.07 -5.43
N LYS A 70 5.73 9.32 -4.32
CA LYS A 70 6.83 8.43 -3.93
C LYS A 70 6.41 6.98 -4.13
N CYS A 71 6.63 6.47 -5.34
CA CYS A 71 6.35 5.09 -5.71
C CYS A 71 7.60 4.44 -6.30
N GLU A 72 8.13 3.43 -5.63
CA GLU A 72 9.19 2.57 -6.15
C GLU A 72 8.55 1.38 -6.89
N HIS A 73 8.94 1.17 -8.13
CA HIS A 73 8.53 -0.04 -8.84
C HIS A 73 9.41 -1.23 -8.43
N VAL A 74 8.77 -2.34 -8.09
CA VAL A 74 9.42 -3.57 -7.68
C VAL A 74 8.94 -4.71 -8.57
N PRO A 75 9.83 -5.36 -9.34
CA PRO A 75 9.41 -6.22 -10.47
C PRO A 75 8.85 -7.57 -10.02
N ASP A 76 9.26 -8.07 -8.85
CA ASP A 76 8.95 -9.42 -8.41
C ASP A 76 8.86 -9.51 -6.87
N THR A 77 8.35 -10.65 -6.39
CA THR A 77 8.13 -10.90 -4.96
C THR A 77 9.42 -10.91 -4.14
N ARG A 78 10.53 -11.41 -4.69
CA ARG A 78 11.83 -11.45 -4.00
C ARG A 78 12.35 -10.03 -3.78
N SER A 79 12.26 -9.20 -4.81
CA SER A 79 12.60 -7.79 -4.76
C SER A 79 11.70 -7.03 -3.79
N LEU A 80 10.40 -7.36 -3.73
CA LEU A 80 9.45 -6.76 -2.78
C LEU A 80 9.81 -7.08 -1.34
N TYR A 81 10.13 -8.34 -1.04
CA TYR A 81 10.55 -8.73 0.31
C TYR A 81 11.84 -8.05 0.73
N ARG A 82 12.81 -7.90 -0.18
CA ARG A 82 14.04 -7.16 0.10
C ARG A 82 13.75 -5.69 0.40
N ALA A 83 12.91 -5.03 -0.41
CA ALA A 83 12.52 -3.65 -0.21
C ALA A 83 11.83 -3.45 1.14
N LEU A 84 10.83 -4.28 1.47
CA LEU A 84 10.13 -4.23 2.75
C LEU A 84 11.05 -4.51 3.94
N ALA A 85 11.95 -5.50 3.84
CA ALA A 85 12.91 -5.81 4.90
C ALA A 85 13.85 -4.63 5.16
N GLY A 86 14.39 -4.00 4.10
CA GLY A 86 15.18 -2.78 4.23
C GLY A 86 14.38 -1.64 4.86
N TRP A 87 13.10 -1.53 4.50
CA TRP A 87 12.20 -0.52 5.06
C TRP A 87 11.83 -0.77 6.52
N MET A 88 11.91 -2.00 7.02
CA MET A 88 11.63 -2.30 8.44
C MET A 88 12.86 -2.12 9.34
N ALA A 89 14.06 -2.14 8.77
CA ALA A 89 15.33 -2.09 9.53
C ALA A 89 15.84 -0.66 9.80
N CYS A 90 15.32 0.35 9.08
CA CYS A 90 15.57 1.76 9.36
C CYS A 90 14.62 2.31 10.44
#